data_AF-A0A6G0PYG2-F1
#
_entry.id   AF-A0A6G0PYG2-F1
#
_cell.length_a   1.000
_cell.length_b   1.000
_cell.length_c   1.000
_cell.angle_alpha   90.00
_cell.angle_beta   90.00
_cell.angle_gamma   90.00
#
_symmetry.space_group_name_H-M   'P 1'
#
loop_
_entity.id
_entity.type
_entity.pdbx_description
1 polymer ?
#
loop_
_entity_poly.entity_id
_entity_poly.type
_entity_poly.pdbx_seq_one_letter_code
_entity_poly.pdbx_strand_id
1 'polypeptide(L)'
;MNQPDKQNQLAEERVVAALAAYDVRTLRPDTNLYAKPSQGATQQAWVALTEANWTAILDTVTANFQRHRKDTGPLCVEVFAFAVRENQAGEANRRRATRNRIQEAAEDIDDFFTHRPEIQ
;
A
#
# COMPACT_ATOMS: atom_id res chain seq x y z
N MET A 1 13.85 -9.92 22.99
CA MET A 1 12.80 -9.32 22.14
C MET A 1 12.68 -7.87 22.55
N ASN A 2 13.05 -6.96 21.64
CA ASN A 2 13.11 -5.53 21.92
C ASN A 2 11.68 -4.97 22.00
N GLN A 3 11.52 -3.83 22.64
CA GLN A 3 10.23 -3.15 22.77
C GLN A 3 9.56 -2.77 21.42
N PRO A 4 10.28 -2.34 20.37
CA PRO A 4 9.70 -2.15 19.03
C PRO A 4 9.13 -3.45 18.43
N ASP A 5 9.79 -4.59 18.62
CA ASP A 5 9.33 -5.89 18.10
C ASP A 5 7.95 -6.26 18.65
N LYS A 6 7.75 -6.04 19.95
CA LYS A 6 6.47 -6.32 20.61
C LYS A 6 5.34 -5.43 20.10
N GLN A 7 5.62 -4.16 19.81
CA GLN A 7 4.62 -3.22 19.30
C GLN A 7 4.24 -3.52 17.86
N ASN A 8 5.22 -3.88 17.03
CA ASN A 8 4.99 -4.32 15.66
C ASN A 8 4.15 -5.61 15.62
N GLN A 9 4.48 -6.58 16.47
CA GLN A 9 3.71 -7.82 16.60
C GLN A 9 2.25 -7.57 17.03
N LEU A 10 2.02 -6.71 18.02
CA LEU A 10 0.67 -6.35 18.45
C LEU A 10 -0.12 -5.65 17.34
N ALA A 11 0.53 -4.78 16.56
CA ALA A 11 -0.10 -4.13 15.42
C ALA A 11 -0.50 -5.15 14.35
N GLU A 12 0.38 -6.11 14.06
CA GLU A 12 0.11 -7.19 13.11
C GLU A 12 -1.04 -8.09 13.57
N GLU A 13 -1.07 -8.49 14.85
CA GLU A 13 -2.17 -9.27 15.43
C GLU A 13 -3.52 -8.56 15.27
N ARG A 14 -3.55 -7.23 15.44
CA ARG A 14 -4.76 -6.42 15.23
C ARG A 14 -5.19 -6.39 13.78
N VAL A 15 -4.24 -6.27 12.85
CA VAL A 15 -4.54 -6.33 11.41
C VAL A 15 -5.12 -7.69 11.04
N VAL A 16 -4.51 -8.78 11.50
CA VAL A 16 -5.01 -10.14 11.27
C VAL A 16 -6.42 -10.32 11.83
N ALA A 17 -6.68 -9.86 13.05
CA ALA A 17 -8.01 -9.94 13.66
C ALA A 17 -9.05 -9.10 12.88
N ALA A 18 -8.68 -7.90 12.43
CA ALA A 18 -9.56 -7.04 11.64
C ALA A 18 -9.89 -7.65 10.27
N LEU A 19 -8.91 -8.25 9.60
CA LEU A 19 -9.12 -8.95 8.33
C LEU A 19 -9.96 -10.22 8.52
N ALA A 20 -9.79 -10.96 9.62
CA ALA A 20 -10.62 -12.12 9.92
C ALA A 20 -12.08 -11.77 10.19
N ALA A 21 -12.35 -10.58 10.75
CA ALA A 21 -13.69 -10.04 10.95
C ALA A 21 -14.27 -9.38 9.69
N TYR A 22 -13.49 -9.24 8.62
CA TYR A 22 -13.95 -8.64 7.37
C TYR A 22 -14.70 -9.69 6.54
N ASP A 23 -15.97 -9.43 6.24
CA ASP A 23 -16.89 -10.38 5.58
C ASP A 23 -16.41 -10.87 4.19
N VAL A 24 -15.47 -10.16 3.56
CA VAL A 24 -14.94 -10.52 2.25
C VAL A 24 -13.57 -11.13 2.42
N ARG A 25 -13.32 -12.26 1.76
CA ARG A 25 -12.01 -12.89 1.73
C ARG A 25 -10.96 -11.95 1.11
N THR A 26 -9.89 -11.69 1.85
CA THR A 26 -8.82 -10.76 1.46
C THR A 26 -7.46 -11.43 1.42
N LEU A 27 -6.63 -11.06 0.45
CA LEU A 27 -5.20 -11.33 0.42
C LEU A 27 -4.43 -10.07 0.82
N ARG A 28 -3.36 -10.25 1.57
CA ARG A 28 -2.44 -9.18 1.92
C ARG A 28 -1.09 -9.43 1.23
N PRO A 29 -0.93 -9.00 -0.04
CA PRO A 29 0.34 -9.17 -0.75
C PRO A 29 1.45 -8.27 -0.17
N ASP A 30 1.07 -7.17 0.46
CA ASP A 30 1.96 -6.25 1.14
C ASP A 30 1.85 -6.40 2.66
N THR A 31 2.86 -7.00 3.27
CA THR A 31 2.94 -7.24 4.71
C THR A 31 3.43 -6.02 5.50
N ASN A 32 3.74 -4.91 4.83
CA ASN A 32 4.18 -3.71 5.52
C ASN A 32 3.03 -3.01 6.25
N LEU A 33 3.38 -2.32 7.32
CA LEU A 33 2.52 -1.38 8.02
C LEU A 33 2.98 0.03 7.66
N TYR A 34 2.03 0.96 7.53
CA TYR A 34 2.33 2.33 7.13
C TYR A 34 1.85 3.30 8.20
N ALA A 35 2.70 4.24 8.59
CA ALA A 35 2.31 5.35 9.44
C ALA A 35 1.98 6.56 8.59
N LYS A 36 0.95 7.29 9.04
CA LYS A 36 0.64 8.63 8.55
C LYS A 36 1.43 9.64 9.40
N PRO A 37 2.45 10.32 8.83
CA PRO A 37 3.37 11.17 9.62
C PRO A 37 2.72 12.45 10.15
N SER A 38 1.61 12.90 9.56
CA SER A 38 0.81 14.03 10.03
C SER A 38 -0.65 13.91 9.59
N GLN A 39 -1.57 14.58 10.30
CA GLN A 39 -3.02 14.48 10.01
C GLN A 39 -3.41 14.89 8.58
N GLY A 40 -2.67 15.80 7.95
CA GLY A 40 -2.90 16.24 6.56
C GLY A 40 -2.12 15.45 5.51
N ALA A 41 -1.30 14.46 5.89
CA ALA A 41 -0.48 13.72 4.94
C ALA A 41 -1.34 12.87 4.00
N THR A 42 -1.14 13.04 2.69
CA THR A 42 -1.73 12.19 1.66
C THR A 42 -1.11 10.79 1.71
N GLN A 43 -1.79 9.80 1.10
CA GLN A 43 -1.31 8.41 1.09
C GLN A 43 0.10 8.25 0.51
N GLN A 44 0.48 9.07 -0.48
CA GLN A 44 1.82 9.04 -1.06
C GLN A 44 2.92 9.44 -0.06
N ALA A 45 2.57 10.21 0.97
CA ALA A 45 3.48 10.64 2.01
C ALA A 45 3.52 9.68 3.22
N TRP A 46 2.77 8.56 3.16
CA TRP A 46 2.82 7.56 4.22
C TRP A 46 4.14 6.80 4.18
N VAL A 47 4.66 6.49 5.37
CA VAL A 47 5.98 5.86 5.53
C VAL A 47 5.79 4.43 5.99
N ALA A 48 6.42 3.49 5.27
CA ALA A 48 6.47 2.10 5.69
C ALA A 48 7.24 2.00 7.02
N LEU A 49 6.63 1.39 8.01
CA LEU A 49 7.18 1.15 9.33
C LEU A 49 8.10 -0.07 9.28
N THR A 50 9.32 0.13 9.76
CA THR A 50 10.31 -0.92 9.99
C THR A 50 10.78 -0.84 11.43
N GLU A 51 11.41 -1.89 11.94
CA GLU A 51 12.00 -1.87 13.29
C GLU A 51 12.97 -0.69 13.46
N ALA A 52 13.73 -0.37 12.41
CA ALA A 52 14.74 0.69 12.41
C ALA A 52 14.14 2.11 12.46
N ASN A 53 12.97 2.35 11.85
CA ASN A 53 12.38 3.68 11.78
C ASN A 53 11.20 3.90 12.75
N TRP A 54 10.70 2.84 13.39
CA TRP A 54 9.54 2.86 14.27
C TRP A 54 9.58 4.00 15.29
N THR A 55 10.65 4.05 16.09
CA THR A 55 10.82 5.06 17.14
C THR A 55 10.87 6.48 16.56
N ALA A 56 11.61 6.69 15.48
CA ALA A 56 11.72 8.01 14.85
C ALA A 56 10.39 8.53 14.29
N ILE A 57 9.56 7.61 13.77
CA ILE A 57 8.21 7.96 13.32
C ILE A 57 7.29 8.26 14.50
N LEU A 58 7.34 7.48 15.59
CA LEU A 58 6.60 7.79 16.81
C LEU A 58 6.98 9.15 17.40
N ASP A 59 8.28 9.49 17.42
CA ASP A 59 8.76 10.79 17.87
C ASP A 59 8.21 11.92 16.99
N THR A 60 8.18 11.72 15.67
CA THR A 60 7.64 12.69 14.71
C THR A 60 6.14 12.91 14.93
N VAL A 61 5.37 11.83 15.07
CA VAL A 61 3.92 11.90 15.30
C VAL A 61 3.62 12.54 16.65
N THR A 62 4.40 12.21 17.69
CA THR A 62 4.28 12.81 19.03
C THR A 62 4.60 14.31 19.00
N ALA A 63 5.68 14.71 18.34
CA ALA A 63 6.05 16.12 18.21
C ALA A 63 5.00 16.91 17.45
N ASN A 64 4.43 16.33 16.39
CA ASN A 64 3.33 16.94 15.65
C ASN A 64 2.09 17.11 16.53
N PHE A 65 1.69 16.07 17.26
CA PHE A 65 0.58 16.14 18.19
C PHE A 65 0.77 17.21 19.28
N GLN A 66 1.95 17.29 19.89
CA GLN A 66 2.26 18.31 20.91
C GLN A 66 2.21 19.75 20.37
N ARG A 67 2.51 19.96 19.08
CA ARG A 67 2.37 21.27 18.42
C ARG A 67 0.89 21.65 18.25
N HIS A 68 0.00 20.67 18.07
CA HIS A 68 -1.44 20.87 18.01
C HIS A 68 -2.05 20.97 19.42
N ARG A 69 -1.70 22.03 20.16
CA ARG A 69 -2.16 22.32 21.54
C ARG A 69 -3.68 22.41 21.75
N LYS A 70 -4.48 22.38 20.68
CA LYS A 70 -5.96 22.42 20.75
C LYS A 70 -6.59 21.03 20.82
N ASP A 71 -5.85 19.97 20.50
CA ASP A 71 -6.34 18.60 20.62
C ASP A 71 -6.15 18.12 22.06
N THR A 72 -7.26 18.02 22.80
CA THR A 72 -7.28 17.52 24.18
C THR A 72 -7.45 16.00 24.27
N GLY A 73 -7.53 15.31 23.13
CA GLY A 73 -7.66 13.86 23.06
C GLY A 73 -6.34 13.12 23.35
N PRO A 74 -6.37 11.79 23.50
CA PRO A 74 -5.15 10.99 23.56
C PRO A 74 -4.37 11.06 22.24
N LEU A 75 -3.05 10.90 22.29
CA LEU A 75 -2.24 10.70 21.09
C LEU A 75 -2.67 9.40 20.40
N CYS A 76 -3.18 9.52 19.18
CA CYS A 76 -3.52 8.39 18.32
C CYS A 76 -2.53 8.27 17.17
N VAL A 77 -1.84 7.14 17.08
CA VAL A 77 -1.01 6.79 15.93
C VAL A 77 -1.84 5.91 15.00
N GLU A 78 -2.13 6.43 13.81
CA GLU A 78 -2.84 5.67 12.78
C GLU A 78 -1.83 4.84 11.97
N VAL A 79 -2.06 3.53 11.96
CA VAL A 79 -1.28 2.57 11.17
C VAL A 79 -2.19 1.92 10.14
N PHE A 80 -1.72 1.83 8.91
CA PHE A 80 -2.47 1.33 7.77
C PHE A 80 -1.81 0.06 7.22
N ALA A 81 -2.64 -0.88 6.78
CA ALA A 81 -2.24 -2.07 6.04
C ALA A 81 -3.09 -2.17 4.77
N PHE A 82 -2.48 -2.61 3.67
CA PHE A 82 -3.17 -2.75 2.39
C PHE A 82 -3.52 -4.22 2.14
N ALA A 83 -4.79 -4.48 1.87
CA ALA A 83 -5.29 -5.79 1.50
C ALA A 83 -6.14 -5.68 0.23
N VAL A 84 -6.13 -6.72 -0.59
CA VAL A 84 -6.93 -6.85 -1.80
C VAL A 84 -7.99 -7.91 -1.60
N ARG A 85 -9.18 -7.70 -2.16
CA ARG A 85 -10.22 -8.75 -2.16
C ARG A 85 -9.77 -9.89 -3.08
N GLU A 86 -9.91 -11.14 -2.62
CA GLU A 86 -9.53 -12.31 -3.43
C GLU A 86 -10.22 -12.33 -4.80
N ASN A 87 -11.50 -11.98 -4.85
CA ASN A 87 -12.28 -11.94 -6.09
C ASN A 87 -11.72 -10.92 -7.11
N GLN A 88 -10.99 -9.89 -6.66
CA GLN A 88 -10.35 -8.89 -7.52
C GLN A 88 -8.87 -9.18 -7.79
N ALA A 89 -8.23 -10.06 -7.01
CA ALA A 89 -6.82 -10.40 -7.18
C ALA A 89 -6.55 -11.08 -8.55
N GLY A 90 -7.52 -11.83 -9.07
CA GLY A 90 -7.48 -12.39 -10.43
C GLY A 90 -7.92 -11.43 -11.54
N GLU A 91 -8.53 -10.30 -11.20
CA GLU A 91 -9.17 -9.38 -12.14
C GLU A 91 -8.32 -8.12 -12.38
N ALA A 92 -7.56 -7.68 -11.37
CA ALA A 92 -6.60 -6.56 -11.48
C ALA A 92 -5.53 -6.79 -12.55
N ASN A 93 -5.22 -8.05 -12.88
CA ASN A 93 -4.25 -8.42 -13.92
C ASN A 93 -4.87 -8.68 -15.30
N ARG A 94 -6.19 -8.50 -15.45
CA ARG A 94 -6.89 -8.55 -16.74
C ARG A 94 -7.49 -7.19 -17.06
N ARG A 95 -6.64 -6.17 -17.25
CA ARG A 95 -7.05 -5.05 -18.09
C ARG A 95 -7.29 -5.60 -19.49
N ARG A 96 -8.55 -5.88 -19.83
CA ARG A 96 -8.94 -6.28 -21.19
C ARG A 96 -8.33 -5.25 -22.14
N ALA A 97 -7.46 -5.69 -23.04
CA ALA A 97 -6.88 -4.81 -24.05
C ALA A 97 -8.04 -4.14 -24.80
N THR A 98 -8.04 -2.81 -24.82
CA THR A 98 -9.06 -2.06 -25.55
C THR A 98 -8.86 -2.30 -27.05
N ARG A 99 -9.93 -2.29 -27.83
CA ARG A 99 -9.85 -2.51 -29.29
C ARG A 99 -8.81 -1.60 -29.94
N ASN A 100 -8.70 -0.35 -29.48
CA ASN A 100 -7.71 0.61 -29.99
C ASN A 100 -6.27 0.18 -29.71
N ARG A 101 -5.97 -0.33 -28.50
CA ARG A 101 -4.61 -0.81 -28.18
C ARG A 101 -4.24 -2.09 -28.92
N ILE A 102 -5.22 -2.92 -29.25
CA ILE A 102 -5.00 -4.10 -30.09
C ILE A 102 -4.71 -3.67 -31.54
N GLN A 103 -5.45 -2.68 -32.04
CA GLN A 103 -5.27 -2.13 -33.38
C GLN A 103 -3.89 -1.45 -33.52
N GLU A 104 -3.53 -0.59 -32.57
CA GLU A 104 -2.24 0.10 -32.52
C GLU A 104 -1.08 -0.91 -32.48
N ALA A 105 -1.18 -1.95 -31.64
CA ALA A 105 -0.19 -3.01 -31.60
C ALA A 105 -0.10 -3.82 -32.91
N ALA A 106 -1.21 -4.00 -33.63
CA ALA A 106 -1.20 -4.67 -34.93
C ALA A 106 -0.51 -3.80 -36.00
N GLU A 107 -0.79 -2.50 -36.01
CA GLU A 107 -0.15 -1.53 -36.90
C GLU A 107 1.36 -1.43 -36.65
N ASP A 108 1.79 -1.40 -35.38
CA ASP A 108 3.21 -1.39 -35.01
C ASP A 108 3.94 -2.68 -35.45
N ILE A 109 3.26 -3.83 -35.36
CA ILE A 109 3.81 -5.12 -35.81
C ILE A 109 3.96 -5.14 -37.34
N ASP A 110 2.94 -4.68 -38.06
CA ASP A 110 2.96 -4.62 -39.52
C ASP A 110 4.02 -3.61 -40.03
N ASP A 111 4.18 -2.47 -39.36
CA ASP A 111 5.24 -1.50 -39.65
C ASP A 111 6.63 -2.09 -39.40
N PHE A 112 6.80 -2.83 -38.30
CA PHE A 112 8.06 -3.52 -37.98
C PHE A 112 8.46 -4.52 -39.07
N PHE A 113 7.52 -5.32 -39.58
CA PHE A 113 7.79 -6.27 -40.67
C PHE A 113 8.05 -5.57 -42.01
N THR A 114 7.38 -4.44 -42.26
CA THR A 114 7.63 -3.62 -43.46
C THR A 114 9.07 -3.11 -43.51
N HIS A 115 9.63 -2.74 -42.35
CA HIS A 115 11.00 -2.26 -42.23
C HIS A 115 12.05 -3.37 -42.06
N ARG A 116 11.62 -4.62 -41.86
CA ARG A 116 12.49 -5.79 -41.68
C ARG A 116 11.94 -7.01 -42.44
N PRO A 117 11.91 -6.95 -43.78
CA PRO A 117 11.39 -8.05 -44.61
C PRO A 117 12.18 -9.34 -44.45
N GLU A 118 13.42 -9.28 -43.94
CA GLU A 118 14.26 -10.44 -43.65
C GLU A 118 13.81 -11.27 -42.43
N ILE A 119 12.89 -10.74 -41.61
CA ILE A 119 12.33 -11.44 -40.44
C ILE A 119 11.08 -12.26 -40.83
N GLN A 120 10.58 -12.09 -42.05
CA GLN A 120 9.39 -12.77 -42.58
C GLN A 120 9.69 -14.15 -43.18
#